data_AF-A0A1Q2M6F8-F1
#
_entry.id   AF-A0A1Q2M6F8-F1
#
_cell.length_a   1.000
_cell.length_b   1.000
_cell.length_c   1.000
_cell.angle_alpha   90.00
_cell.angle_beta   90.00
_cell.angle_gamma   90.00
#
_symmetry.space_group_name_H-M   'P 1'
#
loop_
_entity.id
_entity.type
_entity.pdbx_description
1 polymer ?
#
loop_
_entity_poly.entity_id
_entity_poly.type
_entity_poly.pdbx_seq_one_letter_code
_entity_poly.pdbx_strand_id
1 'polypeptide(L)'
;MGPLTEKMIREMDQLSSLLEHVGEDGWSSAVKKARSFLSVSNYRGIEEAKTWFGTIGTLNDLVIHPANGHQVSEQELDQINSRLCTLCSNIYHLIQDIERNTSFE
;
A
#
# COMPACT_ATOMS: atom_id res chain seq x y z
N MET A 1 -8.99 8.65 -16.29
CA MET A 1 -8.00 8.21 -15.28
C MET A 1 -6.88 7.52 -16.03
N GLY A 2 -5.61 7.81 -15.72
CA GLY A 2 -4.48 7.25 -16.48
C GLY A 2 -4.23 5.77 -16.12
N PRO A 3 -3.58 4.99 -17.00
CA PRO A 3 -3.30 3.57 -16.78
C PRO A 3 -2.46 3.30 -15.51
N LEU A 4 -1.57 4.24 -15.15
CA LEU A 4 -0.78 4.16 -13.91
C LEU A 4 -1.65 4.34 -12.66
N THR A 5 -2.59 5.29 -12.68
CA THR A 5 -3.53 5.51 -11.57
C THR A 5 -4.46 4.30 -11.37
N GLU A 6 -4.93 3.68 -12.45
CA GLU A 6 -5.73 2.46 -12.36
C GLU A 6 -4.94 1.28 -11.79
N LYS A 7 -3.67 1.14 -12.19
CA LYS A 7 -2.78 0.13 -11.61
C LYS A 7 -2.54 0.40 -10.13
N MET A 8 -2.28 1.65 -9.74
CA MET A 8 -2.12 2.05 -8.35
C MET A 8 -3.34 1.70 -7.50
N ILE A 9 -4.55 1.98 -7.99
CA ILE A 9 -5.80 1.63 -7.30
C ILE A 9 -5.90 0.11 -7.09
N ARG A 10 -5.56 -0.69 -8.10
CA ARG A 10 -5.58 -2.16 -7.97
C ARG A 10 -4.59 -2.68 -6.93
N GLU A 11 -3.36 -2.15 -6.90
CA GLU A 11 -2.38 -2.53 -5.88
C GLU A 11 -2.84 -2.11 -4.47
N MET A 12 -3.41 -0.92 -4.32
CA MET A 12 -3.98 -0.45 -3.05
C MET A 12 -5.18 -1.30 -2.60
N ASP A 13 -6.06 -1.70 -3.51
CA ASP A 13 -7.18 -2.60 -3.20
C ASP A 13 -6.66 -3.96 -2.70
N GLN A 14 -5.63 -4.53 -3.34
CA GLN A 14 -5.00 -5.78 -2.91
C GLN A 14 -4.28 -5.65 -1.56
N LEU A 15 -3.57 -4.54 -1.34
CA LEU A 15 -2.87 -4.26 -0.08
C LEU A 15 -3.86 -4.09 1.08
N SER A 16 -4.91 -3.30 0.89
CA SER A 16 -5.93 -3.14 1.93
C SER A 16 -6.59 -4.48 2.27
N SER A 17 -6.93 -5.30 1.28
CA SER A 17 -7.50 -6.63 1.52
C SER A 17 -6.54 -7.56 2.26
N LEU A 18 -5.23 -7.51 1.98
CA LEU A 18 -4.22 -8.29 2.70
C LEU A 18 -4.14 -7.85 4.18
N LEU A 19 -4.13 -6.54 4.42
CA LEU A 19 -4.04 -5.97 5.77
C LEU A 19 -5.28 -6.30 6.60
N GLU A 20 -6.48 -6.20 6.02
CA GLU A 20 -7.73 -6.60 6.71
C GLU A 20 -7.75 -8.08 7.05
N HIS A 21 -7.25 -8.92 6.14
CA HIS A 21 -7.20 -10.36 6.36
C HIS A 21 -6.37 -10.73 7.60
N VAL A 22 -5.33 -9.94 7.89
CA VAL A 22 -4.43 -10.17 9.03
C VAL A 22 -4.75 -9.30 10.24
N GLY A 23 -5.88 -8.59 10.22
CA GLY A 23 -6.34 -7.74 11.33
C GLY A 23 -5.56 -6.42 11.49
N GLU A 24 -4.84 -5.98 10.46
CA GLU A 24 -4.10 -4.72 10.46
C GLU A 24 -5.00 -3.56 9.97
N ASP A 25 -5.99 -3.21 10.80
CA ASP A 25 -7.05 -2.26 10.46
C ASP A 25 -6.54 -0.82 10.26
N GLY A 26 -5.47 -0.46 10.97
CA GLY A 26 -4.86 0.87 10.93
C GLY A 26 -4.32 1.18 9.54
N TRP A 27 -3.40 0.34 9.05
CA TRP A 27 -2.87 0.50 7.69
C TRP A 27 -3.92 0.22 6.62
N SER A 28 -4.82 -0.74 6.81
CA SER A 28 -5.93 -0.96 5.86
C SER A 28 -6.73 0.33 5.63
N SER A 29 -7.12 1.00 6.73
CA SER A 29 -7.89 2.24 6.68
C SER A 29 -7.13 3.38 5.99
N ALA A 30 -5.83 3.51 6.28
CA ALA A 30 -4.96 4.49 5.61
C ALA A 30 -4.88 4.25 4.10
N VAL A 31 -4.71 2.99 3.67
CA VAL A 31 -4.66 2.61 2.25
C VAL A 31 -5.99 2.90 1.56
N LYS A 32 -7.12 2.54 2.17
CA LYS A 32 -8.46 2.81 1.62
C LYS A 32 -8.73 4.31 1.47
N LYS A 33 -8.29 5.13 2.44
CA LYS A 33 -8.39 6.59 2.36
C LYS A 33 -7.62 7.14 1.15
N ALA A 34 -6.36 6.77 0.99
CA ALA A 34 -5.54 7.22 -0.15
C ALA A 34 -6.13 6.76 -1.49
N ARG A 35 -6.58 5.50 -1.56
CA ARG A 35 -7.29 4.93 -2.72
C ARG A 35 -8.54 5.72 -3.08
N SER A 36 -9.32 6.17 -2.09
CA SER A 36 -10.54 6.96 -2.33
C SER A 36 -10.24 8.28 -3.06
N PHE A 37 -9.13 8.96 -2.72
CA PHE A 37 -8.69 10.16 -3.43
C PHE A 37 -8.31 9.85 -4.88
N LEU A 38 -7.58 8.77 -5.13
CA LEU A 38 -7.22 8.37 -6.49
C LEU A 38 -8.44 8.05 -7.35
N SER A 39 -9.49 7.46 -6.77
CA SER A 39 -10.72 7.13 -7.50
C SER A 39 -11.50 8.34 -8.02
N VAL A 40 -11.21 9.54 -7.50
CA VAL A 40 -11.76 10.81 -7.98
C VAL A 40 -10.67 11.68 -8.64
N SER A 41 -9.57 11.06 -9.09
CA SER A 41 -8.41 11.71 -9.72
C SER A 41 -7.79 12.82 -8.86
N ASN A 42 -7.82 12.67 -7.54
CA ASN A 42 -7.23 13.62 -6.61
C ASN A 42 -5.80 13.20 -6.23
N TYR A 43 -4.83 14.06 -6.58
CA TYR A 43 -3.40 13.84 -6.36
C TYR A 43 -3.02 13.63 -4.89
N ARG A 44 -3.85 14.09 -3.94
CA ARG A 44 -3.66 13.81 -2.50
C ARG A 44 -3.51 12.32 -2.19
N GLY A 45 -4.10 11.44 -3.00
CA GLY A 45 -3.91 9.99 -2.85
C GLY A 45 -2.46 9.55 -3.05
N ILE A 46 -1.72 10.20 -3.95
CA ILE A 46 -0.28 9.96 -4.15
C ILE A 46 0.53 10.56 -3.01
N GLU A 47 0.21 11.78 -2.58
CA GLU A 47 0.90 12.44 -1.46
C GLU A 47 0.77 11.64 -0.16
N GLU A 48 -0.43 11.15 0.15
CA GLU A 48 -0.68 10.27 1.30
C GLU A 48 0.11 8.96 1.17
N ALA A 49 0.08 8.32 0.01
CA ALA A 49 0.80 7.07 -0.22
C ALA A 49 2.33 7.21 -0.07
N LYS A 50 2.89 8.36 -0.41
CA LYS A 50 4.33 8.65 -0.21
C LYS A 50 4.74 8.60 1.25
N THR A 51 3.86 9.00 2.18
CA THR A 51 4.17 9.00 3.61
C THR A 51 4.35 7.59 4.19
N TRP A 52 3.96 6.56 3.45
CA TRP A 52 4.09 5.16 3.85
C TRP A 52 5.51 4.61 3.65
N PHE A 53 6.42 5.40 3.10
CA PHE A 53 7.77 4.98 2.76
C PHE A 53 8.81 5.98 3.24
N GLY A 54 9.92 5.48 3.77
CA GLY A 54 11.15 6.26 3.96
C GLY A 54 11.41 6.81 5.36
N THR A 55 10.57 6.48 6.35
CA THR A 55 10.89 6.76 7.77
C THR A 55 10.73 5.49 8.61
N ILE A 56 11.43 5.42 9.75
CA ILE A 56 11.31 4.26 10.65
C ILE A 56 9.86 4.14 11.14
N GLY A 57 9.30 2.94 11.02
CA GLY A 57 7.94 2.61 11.45
C GLY A 57 6.86 2.90 10.40
N THR A 58 7.23 3.15 9.14
CA THR A 58 6.24 3.25 8.06
C THR A 58 5.87 1.87 7.50
N LEU A 59 4.90 1.83 6.58
CA LEU A 59 4.32 0.60 6.07
C LEU A 59 5.35 -0.38 5.50
N ASN A 60 6.44 0.12 4.92
CA ASN A 60 7.53 -0.72 4.42
C ASN A 60 8.34 -1.44 5.52
N ASP A 61 8.21 -1.04 6.78
CA ASP A 61 8.82 -1.69 7.94
C ASP A 61 7.86 -2.67 8.64
N LEU A 62 6.61 -2.74 8.18
CA LEU A 62 5.59 -3.62 8.77
C LEU A 62 5.97 -5.08 8.55
N VAL A 63 6.05 -5.83 9.65
CA VAL A 63 6.20 -7.29 9.65
C VAL A 63 4.95 -7.91 10.25
N ILE A 64 4.27 -8.72 9.44
CA ILE A 64 3.08 -9.45 9.83
C ILE A 64 3.50 -10.67 10.65
N HIS A 65 3.04 -10.73 11.89
CA HIS A 65 3.36 -11.79 12.84
C HIS A 65 2.33 -11.84 13.99
N PRO A 66 1.96 -13.02 14.51
CA PRO A 66 1.02 -13.16 15.65
C PRO A 66 1.50 -12.46 16.92
N ALA A 67 2.81 -12.47 17.17
CA ALA A 67 3.41 -11.76 18.30
C ALA A 67 3.17 -10.24 18.27
N ASN A 68 2.83 -9.68 17.10
CA ASN A 68 2.48 -8.28 16.92
C ASN A 68 0.96 -8.03 16.97
N GLY A 69 0.14 -9.07 17.23
CA GLY A 69 -1.32 -8.97 17.28
C GLY A 69 -2.04 -9.31 15.97
N HIS A 70 -1.31 -9.73 14.92
CA HIS A 70 -1.91 -10.06 13.63
C HIS A 70 -2.60 -11.43 13.62
N GLN A 71 -3.67 -11.54 12.84
CA GLN A 71 -4.45 -12.75 12.63
C GLN A 71 -3.85 -13.56 11.46
N VAL A 72 -2.76 -14.29 11.72
CA VAL A 72 -2.08 -15.11 10.72
C VAL A 72 -1.53 -16.37 11.37
N SER A 73 -1.47 -17.50 10.66
CA SER A 73 -0.79 -18.69 11.16
C SER A 73 0.71 -18.69 10.84
N GLU A 74 1.52 -19.46 11.59
CA GLU A 74 2.96 -19.57 11.32
C GLU A 74 3.25 -20.10 9.90
N GLN A 75 2.38 -20.97 9.38
CA GLN A 75 2.52 -21.55 8.04
C GLN A 75 2.30 -20.52 6.91
N GLU A 76 1.58 -19.43 7.19
CA GLU A 76 1.23 -18.39 6.22
C GLU A 76 2.20 -17.19 6.25
N LEU A 77 3.04 -17.09 7.28
CA LEU A 77 3.91 -15.94 7.53
C LEU A 77 4.76 -15.54 6.33
N ASP A 78 5.49 -16.50 5.74
CA ASP A 78 6.39 -16.24 4.62
C ASP A 78 5.62 -15.75 3.41
N GLN A 79 4.48 -16.39 3.11
CA GLN A 79 3.64 -16.02 1.97
C GLN A 79 3.04 -14.62 2.14
N ILE A 80 2.51 -14.32 3.33
CA ILE A 80 1.87 -13.04 3.63
C ILE A 80 2.90 -11.90 3.61
N ASN A 81 4.05 -12.06 4.27
CA ASN A 81 5.08 -11.04 4.29
C ASN A 81 5.73 -10.82 2.91
N SER A 82 5.93 -11.89 2.14
CA SER A 82 6.40 -11.78 0.75
C SER A 82 5.40 -11.00 -0.12
N ARG A 83 4.11 -11.27 0.04
CA ARG A 83 3.04 -10.55 -0.66
C ARG A 83 2.96 -9.08 -0.22
N LEU A 84 3.07 -8.80 1.07
CA LEU A 84 3.14 -7.43 1.61
C LEU A 84 4.32 -6.67 0.98
N CYS A 85 5.51 -7.25 0.99
CA CYS A 85 6.72 -6.66 0.41
C CYS A 85 6.54 -6.37 -1.09
N THR A 86 5.95 -7.31 -1.84
CA THR A 86 5.68 -7.15 -3.27
C THR A 86 4.72 -5.99 -3.53
N LEU A 87 3.61 -5.92 -2.80
CA LEU A 87 2.61 -4.86 -2.95
C LEU A 87 3.20 -3.49 -2.60
N CYS A 88 3.94 -3.39 -1.49
CA CYS A 88 4.64 -2.17 -1.09
C CYS A 88 5.63 -1.71 -2.16
N SER A 89 6.41 -2.64 -2.73
CA SER A 89 7.37 -2.33 -3.80
C SER A 89 6.67 -1.84 -5.07
N ASN A 90 5.58 -2.50 -5.49
CA ASN A 90 4.80 -2.10 -6.65
C ASN A 90 4.22 -0.69 -6.49
N ILE A 91 3.63 -0.40 -5.32
CA ILE A 91 3.06 0.91 -4.97
C ILE A 91 4.15 1.98 -4.99
N TYR A 92 5.31 1.70 -4.39
CA TYR A 92 6.44 2.63 -4.39
C TYR A 92 6.92 2.97 -5.80
N HIS A 93 7.09 1.97 -6.67
CA HIS A 93 7.47 2.20 -8.07
C HIS A 93 6.42 2.98 -8.85
N LEU A 94 5.14 2.71 -8.62
CA LEU A 94 4.05 3.45 -9.27
C LEU A 94 4.00 4.91 -8.85
N ILE A 95 4.28 5.22 -7.58
CA ILE A 95 4.43 6.61 -7.12
C ILE A 95 5.54 7.30 -7.92
N GLN A 96 6.72 6.67 -8.01
CA GLN A 96 7.85 7.24 -8.76
C GLN A 96 7.52 7.46 -10.25
N ASP A 97 6.84 6.51 -10.89
CA ASP A 97 6.44 6.62 -12.29
C ASP A 97 5.40 7.72 -12.50
N ILE A 98 4.42 7.86 -11.61
CA ILE A 98 3.42 8.93 -11.67
C ILE A 98 4.09 10.29 -11.50
N GLU A 99 4.95 10.45 -10.49
CA GLU A 99 5.66 11.71 -10.24
C GLU A 99 6.56 12.12 -11.40
N ARG A 100 7.25 11.16 -12.02
CA ARG A 100 8.04 11.41 -13.22
C ARG A 100 7.15 11.92 -14.33
N ASN A 101 6.03 11.27 -14.62
CA ASN A 101 5.14 11.67 -15.72
C ASN A 101 4.43 13.01 -15.47
N THR A 102 4.06 13.33 -14.22
CA THR A 102 3.45 14.62 -13.87
C THR A 102 4.45 15.79 -13.86
N SER A 103 5.75 15.52 -13.71
CA SER A 103 6.80 16.57 -13.75
C SER A 103 7.16 17.03 -15.17
N PHE A 104 6.60 16.42 -16.21
CA PHE A 104 6.86 16.75 -17.63
C PHE A 104 5.68 17.43 -18.34
N GLU A 105 4.60 17.75 -17.62
CA GLU A 105 3.46 18.57 -18.11
C GLU A 105 3.55 20.01 -17.59
#